data_AF-A0A150X4P6-F1
#
_entry.id   AF-A0A150X4P6-F1
#
_cell.length_a   1.000
_cell.length_b   1.000
_cell.length_c   1.000
_cell.angle_alpha   90.00
_cell.angle_beta   90.00
_cell.angle_gamma   90.00
#
_symmetry.space_group_name_H-M   'P 1'
#
loop_
_entity.id
_entity.type
_entity.pdbx_description
1 polymer ?
#
loop_
_entity_poly.entity_id
_entity_poly.type
_entity_poly.pdbx_seq_one_letter_code
_entity_poly.pdbx_strand_id
1 'polypeptide(L)'
;MVVQEKGNHLKYLIDRYDRYFQVVDAKGNIILAYHLFIIGGLLLNYEDLNEVYTGGLLSFSSIVWLTSIISTVSVSIILVSIFPYLRKGAYSDSESLIFFMSVSEMKLERFGDKVRKMVESDLEDDLIEQAHTLAKGLRKKFQSTNMAAKVTIGHLLIAGLILIQFLL
;
A
#
# COMPACT_ATOMS: atom_id res chain seq x y z
N MET A 1 -6.53 -2.37 -37.22
CA MET A 1 -7.79 -2.49 -36.45
C MET A 1 -7.61 -3.36 -35.21
N VAL A 2 -7.19 -4.63 -35.33
CA VAL A 2 -6.96 -5.52 -34.18
C VAL A 2 -5.84 -5.03 -33.24
N VAL A 3 -4.73 -4.52 -33.78
CA VAL A 3 -3.60 -3.99 -32.97
C VAL A 3 -4.04 -2.78 -32.13
N GLN A 4 -4.73 -1.83 -32.75
CA GLN A 4 -5.29 -0.67 -32.07
C GLN A 4 -6.33 -1.02 -30.99
N GLU A 5 -7.12 -2.08 -31.19
CA GLU A 5 -8.04 -2.61 -30.17
C GLU A 5 -7.30 -3.18 -28.96
N LYS A 6 -6.23 -3.96 -29.18
CA LYS A 6 -5.37 -4.48 -28.10
C LYS A 6 -4.69 -3.35 -27.33
N GLY A 7 -4.13 -2.36 -28.02
CA GLY A 7 -3.50 -1.20 -27.39
C GLY A 7 -4.48 -0.42 -26.50
N ASN A 8 -5.73 -0.25 -26.95
CA ASN A 8 -6.78 0.38 -26.14
C ASN A 8 -7.16 -0.48 -24.92
N HIS A 9 -7.24 -1.80 -25.08
CA HIS A 9 -7.50 -2.71 -23.97
C HIS A 9 -6.40 -2.64 -22.90
N LEU A 10 -5.12 -2.60 -23.31
CA LEU A 10 -3.99 -2.47 -22.38
C LEU A 10 -4.02 -1.14 -21.62
N LYS A 11 -4.29 -0.02 -22.31
CA LYS A 11 -4.47 1.29 -21.65
C LYS A 11 -5.60 1.27 -20.62
N TYR A 12 -6.71 0.61 -20.94
CA TYR A 12 -7.81 0.41 -20.00
C TYR A 12 -7.41 -0.43 -18.78
N LEU A 13 -6.60 -1.48 -18.97
CA LEU A 13 -6.07 -2.27 -17.84
C LEU A 13 -5.14 -1.45 -16.96
N ILE A 14 -4.23 -0.67 -17.54
CA ILE A 14 -3.31 0.23 -16.81
C ILE A 14 -4.11 1.20 -15.93
N ASP A 15 -5.07 1.90 -16.52
CA ASP A 15 -5.96 2.85 -15.81
C ASP A 15 -6.76 2.15 -14.69
N ARG A 16 -7.20 0.91 -14.91
CA ARG A 16 -7.83 0.10 -13.87
C ARG A 16 -6.87 -0.26 -12.74
N TYR A 17 -5.61 -0.60 -13.04
CA TYR A 17 -4.61 -0.90 -12.03
C TYR A 17 -4.25 0.33 -11.21
N ASP A 18 -4.15 1.51 -11.82
CA ASP A 18 -3.89 2.77 -11.11
C ASP A 18 -5.02 3.10 -10.13
N ARG A 19 -6.28 2.94 -10.54
CA ARG A 19 -7.42 3.03 -9.61
C ARG A 19 -7.31 2.05 -8.46
N TYR A 20 -6.88 0.81 -8.72
CA TYR A 20 -6.71 -0.17 -7.64
C TYR A 20 -5.56 0.17 -6.70
N PHE A 21 -4.47 0.79 -7.17
CA PHE A 21 -3.46 1.35 -6.28
C PHE A 21 -4.06 2.38 -5.34
N GLN A 22 -4.85 3.33 -5.85
CA GLN A 22 -5.52 4.35 -5.04
C GLN A 22 -6.44 3.73 -3.98
N VAL A 23 -7.21 2.70 -4.34
CA VAL A 23 -8.09 1.98 -3.39
C VAL A 23 -7.28 1.30 -2.28
N VAL A 24 -6.16 0.66 -2.62
CA VAL A 24 -5.29 0.00 -1.62
C VAL A 24 -4.63 1.02 -0.70
N ASP A 25 -4.21 2.18 -1.24
CA ASP A 25 -3.68 3.29 -0.46
C ASP A 25 -4.70 3.86 0.52
N ALA A 26 -5.94 4.08 0.05
CA ALA A 26 -7.02 4.53 0.92
C ALA A 26 -7.26 3.55 2.09
N LYS A 27 -7.24 2.24 1.83
CA LYS A 27 -7.34 1.21 2.89
C LYS A 27 -6.15 1.26 3.86
N GLY A 28 -4.94 1.41 3.34
CA GLY A 28 -3.73 1.56 4.16
C GLY A 28 -3.80 2.77 5.07
N ASN A 29 -4.28 3.91 4.56
CA ASN A 29 -4.45 5.13 5.34
C ASN A 29 -5.51 4.98 6.46
N ILE A 30 -6.61 4.26 6.21
CA ILE A 30 -7.60 3.95 7.25
C ILE A 30 -6.96 3.11 8.36
N ILE A 31 -6.16 2.09 8.02
CA ILE A 31 -5.45 1.26 9.00
C ILE A 31 -4.46 2.10 9.82
N LEU A 32 -3.70 2.97 9.16
CA LEU A 32 -2.75 3.88 9.81
C LEU A 32 -3.47 4.82 10.79
N ALA A 33 -4.56 5.45 10.35
CA ALA A 33 -5.36 6.37 11.16
C ALA A 33 -5.94 5.66 12.40
N TYR A 34 -6.44 4.43 12.24
CA TYR A 34 -6.92 3.62 13.36
C TYR A 34 -5.82 3.38 14.41
N HIS A 35 -4.64 2.92 13.99
CA HIS A 35 -3.55 2.64 14.93
C HIS A 35 -3.00 3.91 15.59
N LEU A 36 -2.94 5.02 14.87
CA LEU A 36 -2.59 6.32 15.43
C LEU A 36 -3.62 6.79 16.47
N PHE A 37 -4.91 6.64 16.16
CA PHE A 37 -5.99 6.99 17.09
C PHE A 37 -5.91 6.16 18.38
N ILE A 38 -5.72 4.85 18.27
CA ILE A 38 -5.60 3.97 19.44
C ILE A 38 -4.38 4.33 20.30
N ILE A 39 -3.19 4.43 19.70
CA ILE A 39 -1.97 4.77 20.44
C ILE A 39 -2.10 6.16 21.06
N GLY A 40 -2.53 7.15 20.28
CA GLY A 40 -2.72 8.52 20.75
C GLY A 40 -3.73 8.59 21.89
N GLY A 41 -4.87 7.91 21.77
CA GLY A 41 -5.89 7.84 22.80
C GLY A 41 -5.37 7.20 24.11
N LEU A 42 -4.63 6.10 24.02
CA LEU A 42 -4.07 5.43 25.20
C LEU A 42 -2.97 6.26 25.87
N LEU A 43 -2.08 6.90 25.10
CA LEU A 43 -0.99 7.69 25.66
C LEU A 43 -1.49 8.99 26.29
N LEU A 44 -2.41 9.69 25.63
CA LEU A 44 -2.93 10.97 26.12
C LEU A 44 -3.79 10.82 27.38
N ASN A 45 -4.48 9.70 27.52
CA ASN A 45 -5.38 9.44 28.66
C ASN A 45 -4.82 8.37 29.59
N TYR A 46 -3.50 8.14 29.60
CA TYR A 46 -2.91 7.03 30.35
C TYR A 46 -3.23 7.10 31.84
N GLU A 47 -3.02 8.26 32.48
CA GLU A 47 -3.24 8.43 33.91
C GLU A 47 -4.72 8.23 34.29
N ASP A 48 -5.62 8.92 33.58
CA ASP A 48 -7.07 8.82 33.79
C ASP A 48 -7.57 7.37 33.61
N LEU A 49 -7.15 6.69 32.54
CA LEU A 49 -7.55 5.31 32.26
C LEU A 49 -6.95 4.32 33.26
N ASN A 50 -5.74 4.57 33.75
CA ASN A 50 -5.08 3.72 34.74
C ASN A 50 -5.75 3.86 36.13
N GLU A 51 -6.24 5.05 36.49
CA GLU A 51 -6.94 5.28 37.76
C GLU A 51 -8.29 4.57 37.82
N VAL A 52 -9.06 4.60 36.72
CA VAL A 52 -10.37 3.94 36.65
C VAL A 52 -10.29 2.44 36.37
N TYR A 53 -9.10 1.93 36.02
CA TYR A 53 -8.89 0.51 35.80
C TYR A 53 -8.96 -0.26 37.12
N THR A 54 -10.02 -1.03 37.30
CA THR A 54 -10.33 -1.78 38.53
C THR A 54 -9.53 -3.09 38.68
N GLY A 55 -8.63 -3.38 37.74
CA GLY A 55 -7.83 -4.60 37.73
C GLY A 55 -8.40 -5.69 36.82
N GLY A 56 -7.64 -6.78 36.66
CA GLY A 56 -7.97 -7.87 35.75
C GLY A 56 -6.81 -8.85 35.61
N LEU A 57 -6.87 -9.70 34.58
CA LEU A 57 -5.79 -10.66 34.30
C LEU A 57 -4.45 -9.99 33.93
N LEU A 58 -4.51 -8.76 33.39
CA LEU A 58 -3.35 -7.98 32.98
C LEU A 58 -3.34 -6.64 33.72
N SER A 59 -2.16 -6.07 33.96
CA SER A 59 -2.07 -4.66 34.37
C SER A 59 -2.43 -3.75 33.19
N PHE A 60 -2.92 -2.54 33.46
CA PHE A 60 -3.18 -1.56 32.41
C PHE A 60 -1.91 -1.24 31.60
N SER A 61 -0.75 -1.14 32.26
CA SER A 61 0.54 -0.98 31.57
C SER A 61 0.83 -2.14 30.60
N SER A 62 0.51 -3.38 30.97
CA SER A 62 0.67 -4.56 30.09
C SER A 62 -0.25 -4.48 28.87
N ILE A 63 -1.48 -3.99 29.04
CA ILE A 63 -2.43 -3.74 27.95
C ILE A 63 -1.87 -2.69 26.97
N VAL A 64 -1.40 -1.56 27.49
CA VAL A 64 -0.82 -0.47 26.68
C VAL A 64 0.39 -0.97 25.88
N TRP A 65 1.26 -1.76 26.52
CA TRP A 65 2.40 -2.39 25.85
C TRP A 65 1.98 -3.33 24.71
N LEU A 66 1.02 -4.22 24.97
CA LEU A 66 0.53 -5.17 23.97
C LEU A 66 -0.08 -4.44 22.76
N THR A 67 -0.94 -3.46 23.01
CA THR A 67 -1.57 -2.64 21.96
C THR A 67 -0.53 -1.85 21.15
N SER A 68 0.49 -1.31 21.82
CA SER A 68 1.58 -0.57 21.16
C SER A 68 2.38 -1.48 20.23
N ILE A 69 2.71 -2.70 20.67
CA ILE A 69 3.45 -3.68 19.84
C ILE A 69 2.63 -4.07 18.61
N ILE A 70 1.37 -4.45 18.79
CA ILE A 70 0.50 -4.87 17.67
C ILE A 70 0.33 -3.72 16.67
N SER A 71 0.12 -2.50 17.18
CA SER A 71 -0.02 -1.31 16.34
C SER A 71 1.27 -0.99 15.57
N THR A 72 2.43 -1.09 16.22
CA THR A 72 3.74 -0.91 15.56
C THR A 72 3.95 -1.92 14.44
N VAL A 73 3.61 -3.20 14.67
CA VAL A 73 3.69 -4.24 13.64
C VAL A 73 2.78 -3.93 12.45
N SER A 74 1.52 -3.58 12.71
CA SER A 74 0.55 -3.25 11.65
C SER A 74 0.98 -2.03 10.82
N VAL A 75 1.39 -0.95 11.50
CA VAL A 75 1.89 0.27 10.86
C VAL A 75 3.15 -0.03 10.05
N SER A 76 4.07 -0.84 10.57
CA SER A 76 5.29 -1.23 9.85
C SER A 76 4.96 -1.97 8.54
N ILE A 77 3.98 -2.87 8.55
CA ILE A 77 3.52 -3.56 7.33
C ILE A 77 2.96 -2.57 6.30
N ILE A 78 2.15 -1.59 6.76
CA ILE A 78 1.60 -0.54 5.89
C ILE A 78 2.71 0.35 5.31
N LEU A 79 3.64 0.84 6.14
CA LEU A 79 4.77 1.66 5.68
C LEU A 79 5.60 0.90 4.63
N VAL A 80 5.83 -0.40 4.85
CA VAL A 80 6.53 -1.23 3.86
C VAL A 80 5.72 -1.36 2.55
N SER A 81 4.39 -1.37 2.63
CA SER A 81 3.51 -1.43 1.44
C SER A 81 3.44 -0.12 0.64
N ILE A 82 3.75 1.02 1.28
CA ILE A 82 3.77 2.34 0.63
C ILE A 82 5.04 2.50 -0.22
N PHE A 83 6.14 1.80 0.11
CA PHE A 83 7.34 1.89 -0.72
C PHE A 83 7.01 1.57 -2.17
N PRO A 84 7.36 2.48 -3.10
CA PRO A 84 6.93 2.36 -4.48
C PRO A 84 7.50 1.08 -5.07
N TYR A 85 6.66 0.33 -5.78
CA TYR A 85 7.11 -0.83 -6.54
C TYR A 85 7.86 -0.35 -7.78
N LEU A 86 9.10 0.09 -7.57
CA LEU A 86 10.03 0.44 -8.64
C LEU A 86 10.86 -0.81 -8.93
N ARG A 87 10.20 -1.89 -9.39
CA ARG A 87 10.99 -2.94 -10.00
C ARG A 87 11.55 -2.34 -11.28
N LYS A 88 12.88 -2.26 -11.35
CA LYS A 88 13.65 -1.82 -12.52
C LYS A 88 12.93 -2.25 -13.79
N GLY A 89 12.40 -1.30 -14.56
CA GLY A 89 12.10 -1.46 -15.99
C GLY A 89 13.39 -1.59 -16.81
N ALA A 90 14.41 -2.28 -16.25
CA ALA A 90 15.74 -2.47 -16.81
C ALA A 90 15.98 -3.95 -17.14
N TYR A 91 14.91 -4.73 -17.28
CA TYR A 91 15.01 -6.10 -17.79
C TYR A 91 14.83 -6.19 -19.31
N SER A 92 14.59 -5.06 -19.98
CA SER A 92 14.90 -4.91 -21.39
C SER A 92 16.03 -3.89 -21.49
N ASP A 93 17.02 -4.13 -22.34
CA ASP A 93 18.03 -3.13 -22.75
C ASP A 93 17.40 -1.94 -23.51
N SER A 94 16.06 -1.82 -23.50
CA SER A 94 15.28 -0.81 -24.21
C SER A 94 14.65 0.17 -23.23
N GLU A 95 15.00 1.45 -23.37
CA GLU A 95 14.32 2.52 -22.61
C GLU A 95 12.84 2.58 -23.01
N SER A 96 11.97 2.40 -22.02
CA SER A 96 10.51 2.50 -22.12
C SER A 96 10.09 3.96 -22.30
N LEU A 97 9.09 4.19 -23.14
CA LEU A 97 8.52 5.51 -23.41
C LEU A 97 7.31 5.84 -22.54
N ILE A 98 6.78 4.85 -21.82
CA ILE A 98 5.64 5.01 -20.91
C ILE A 98 6.08 5.01 -19.44
N PHE A 99 7.06 4.20 -19.07
CA PHE A 99 7.52 4.11 -17.68
C PHE A 99 8.24 5.38 -17.25
N PHE A 100 7.64 6.13 -16.31
CA PHE A 100 8.08 7.48 -15.96
C PHE A 100 9.56 7.56 -15.53
N MET A 101 10.08 6.55 -14.84
CA MET A 101 11.49 6.56 -14.41
C MET A 101 12.41 6.48 -15.63
N SER A 102 12.11 5.61 -16.60
CA SER A 102 12.88 5.51 -17.84
C SER A 102 12.81 6.81 -18.63
N VAL A 103 11.63 7.43 -18.72
CA VAL A 103 11.47 8.75 -19.37
C VAL A 103 12.26 9.84 -18.66
N SER A 104 12.26 9.85 -17.32
CA SER A 104 12.97 10.85 -16.53
C SER A 104 14.50 10.74 -16.62
N GLU A 105 15.02 9.55 -16.89
CA GLU A 105 16.45 9.29 -17.08
C GLU A 105 16.92 9.55 -18.52
N MET A 106 15.98 9.66 -19.47
CA MET A 106 16.28 9.98 -20.87
C MET A 106 16.47 11.48 -21.09
N LYS A 107 17.46 11.84 -21.93
CA LYS A 107 17.57 13.21 -22.46
C LYS A 107 16.36 13.53 -23.35
N LEU A 108 15.89 14.78 -23.30
CA LEU A 108 14.72 15.24 -24.04
C LEU A 108 14.84 14.98 -25.56
N GLU A 109 16.01 15.21 -26.14
CA GLU A 109 16.27 14.99 -27.57
C GLU A 109 16.11 13.51 -27.92
N ARG A 110 16.66 12.63 -27.08
CA ARG A 110 16.58 11.17 -27.25
C ARG A 110 15.15 10.66 -27.08
N PHE A 111 14.42 11.17 -26.08
CA PHE A 111 13.01 10.84 -25.89
C PHE A 111 12.18 11.26 -27.11
N GLY A 112 12.35 12.50 -27.58
CA GLY A 112 11.65 13.01 -28.76
C GLY A 112 11.96 12.20 -30.02
N ASP A 113 13.23 11.80 -30.22
CA ASP A 113 13.63 10.95 -31.34
C ASP A 113 13.00 9.56 -31.28
N LYS A 114 12.97 8.93 -30.10
CA LYS A 114 12.34 7.63 -29.92
C LYS A 114 10.84 7.70 -30.16
N VAL A 115 10.14 8.70 -29.62
CA VAL A 115 8.69 8.88 -29.83
C VAL A 115 8.36 9.05 -31.31
N ARG A 116 9.17 9.80 -32.06
CA ARG A 116 8.97 9.99 -33.51
C ARG A 116 9.23 8.73 -34.34
N LYS A 117 10.12 7.85 -33.89
CA LYS A 117 10.53 6.63 -34.60
C LYS A 117 9.79 5.37 -34.14
N MET A 118 8.99 5.47 -33.08
CA MET A 118 8.25 4.36 -32.48
C MET A 118 7.25 3.78 -33.48
N VAL A 119 7.32 2.46 -33.68
CA VAL A 119 6.31 1.73 -34.44
C VAL A 119 5.23 1.16 -33.51
N GLU A 120 4.08 0.78 -34.07
CA GLU A 120 2.92 0.32 -33.28
C GLU A 120 3.23 -0.91 -32.41
N SER A 121 4.10 -1.82 -32.88
CA SER A 121 4.55 -2.99 -32.11
C SER A 121 5.36 -2.62 -30.88
N ASP A 122 6.26 -1.64 -30.98
CA ASP A 122 7.08 -1.18 -29.85
C ASP A 122 6.19 -0.60 -28.74
N LEU A 123 5.15 0.13 -29.14
CA LEU A 123 4.17 0.67 -28.21
C LEU A 123 3.33 -0.42 -27.54
N GLU A 124 2.91 -1.45 -28.29
CA GLU A 124 2.16 -2.59 -27.75
C GLU A 124 3.01 -3.33 -26.70
N ASP A 125 4.29 -3.59 -26.99
CA ASP A 125 5.20 -4.26 -26.06
C ASP A 125 5.44 -3.45 -24.79
N ASP A 126 5.65 -2.13 -24.90
CA ASP A 126 5.81 -1.24 -23.74
C ASP A 126 4.54 -1.20 -22.87
N LEU A 127 3.35 -1.18 -23.50
CA LEU A 127 2.07 -1.27 -22.80
C LEU A 127 1.88 -2.61 -22.07
N ILE A 128 2.29 -3.72 -22.69
CA ILE A 128 2.24 -5.05 -22.07
C ILE A 128 3.17 -5.10 -20.85
N GLU A 129 4.40 -4.61 -20.98
CA GLU A 129 5.36 -4.56 -19.88
C GLU A 129 4.85 -3.71 -18.73
N GLN A 130 4.32 -2.52 -19.02
CA GLN A 130 3.76 -1.61 -18.02
C GLN A 130 2.56 -2.23 -17.31
N ALA A 131 1.60 -2.81 -18.05
CA ALA A 131 0.41 -3.45 -17.48
C ALA A 131 0.80 -4.62 -16.55
N HIS A 132 1.74 -5.47 -16.98
CA HIS A 132 2.22 -6.60 -16.18
C HIS A 132 3.00 -6.16 -14.93
N THR A 133 3.81 -5.10 -15.04
CA THR A 133 4.57 -4.53 -13.93
C THR A 133 3.64 -3.93 -12.87
N LEU A 134 2.64 -3.15 -13.29
CA LEU A 134 1.61 -2.61 -12.40
C LEU A 134 0.84 -3.73 -11.71
N ALA A 135 0.41 -4.76 -12.44
CA ALA A 135 -0.28 -5.91 -11.85
C ALA A 135 0.55 -6.62 -10.76
N LYS A 136 1.86 -6.80 -10.98
CA LYS A 136 2.79 -7.37 -9.99
C LYS A 136 2.93 -6.49 -8.76
N GLY A 137 3.14 -5.19 -8.95
CA GLY A 137 3.23 -4.23 -7.84
C GLY A 137 1.95 -4.19 -7.03
N LEU A 138 0.80 -4.15 -7.71
CA LEU A 138 -0.53 -4.13 -7.11
C LEU A 138 -0.77 -5.39 -6.28
N ARG A 139 -0.43 -6.58 -6.79
CA ARG A 139 -0.54 -7.84 -6.04
C ARG A 139 0.25 -7.79 -4.73
N LYS A 140 1.52 -7.35 -4.78
CA LYS A 140 2.36 -7.25 -3.58
C LYS A 140 1.75 -6.28 -2.57
N LYS A 141 1.28 -5.12 -3.03
CA LYS A 141 0.64 -4.12 -2.19
C LYS A 141 -0.62 -4.66 -1.51
N PHE A 142 -1.52 -5.29 -2.27
CA PHE A 142 -2.72 -5.94 -1.72
C PHE A 142 -2.40 -7.00 -0.68
N GLN A 143 -1.37 -7.83 -0.92
CA GLN A 143 -0.97 -8.87 0.05
C GLN A 143 -0.51 -8.24 1.38
N SER A 144 0.31 -7.19 1.32
CA SER A 144 0.76 -6.47 2.52
C SER A 144 -0.41 -5.77 3.24
N THR A 145 -1.26 -5.03 2.51
CA THR A 145 -2.41 -4.34 3.10
C THR A 145 -3.42 -5.32 3.69
N ASN A 146 -3.65 -6.48 3.05
CA ASN A 146 -4.50 -7.52 3.61
C ASN A 146 -3.90 -8.16 4.87
N MET A 147 -2.58 -8.30 4.94
CA MET A 147 -1.91 -8.76 6.17
C MET A 147 -2.11 -7.76 7.30
N ALA A 148 -1.86 -6.47 7.05
CA ALA A 148 -2.10 -5.41 8.02
C ALA A 148 -3.58 -5.38 8.47
N ALA A 149 -4.52 -5.51 7.54
CA ALA A 149 -5.95 -5.58 7.87
C ALA A 149 -6.29 -6.75 8.81
N LYS A 150 -5.69 -7.94 8.60
CA LYS A 150 -5.87 -9.08 9.51
C LYS A 150 -5.31 -8.80 10.90
N VAL A 151 -4.14 -8.17 10.98
CA VAL A 151 -3.55 -7.74 12.26
C VAL A 151 -4.47 -6.72 12.95
N THR A 152 -5.00 -5.74 12.21
CA THR A 152 -5.95 -4.74 12.70
C THR A 152 -7.25 -5.36 13.20
N ILE A 153 -7.80 -6.36 12.51
CA ILE A 153 -8.99 -7.09 12.97
C ILE A 153 -8.69 -7.85 14.27
N GLY A 154 -7.54 -8.54 14.34
CA GLY A 154 -7.11 -9.19 15.59
C GLY A 154 -6.93 -8.18 16.73
N HIS A 155 -6.38 -7.00 16.43
CA HIS A 155 -6.24 -5.92 17.39
C HIS A 155 -7.60 -5.41 17.89
N LEU A 156 -8.58 -5.23 17.00
CA LEU A 156 -9.94 -4.83 17.37
C LEU A 156 -10.61 -5.84 18.32
N LEU A 157 -10.43 -7.14 18.07
CA LEU A 157 -10.97 -8.18 18.95
C LEU A 157 -10.33 -8.13 20.34
N ILE A 158 -9.00 -7.99 20.41
CA ILE A 158 -8.28 -7.84 21.70
C ILE A 158 -8.73 -6.57 22.43
N ALA A 159 -8.83 -5.45 21.72
CA ALA A 159 -9.31 -4.20 22.29
C ALA A 159 -10.75 -4.33 22.81
N GLY A 160 -11.64 -5.02 22.10
CA GLY A 160 -13.00 -5.32 22.56
C GLY A 160 -13.03 -6.15 23.84
N LEU A 161 -12.15 -7.15 23.98
CA LEU A 161 -12.02 -7.94 25.20
C LEU A 161 -11.52 -7.11 26.39
N ILE A 162 -10.56 -6.21 26.15
CA ILE A 162 -10.07 -5.26 27.17
C ILE A 162 -11.20 -4.33 27.60
N LEU A 163 -11.97 -3.78 26.66
CA LEU A 163 -13.09 -2.90 26.99
C LEU A 163 -14.14 -3.61 27.87
N ILE A 164 -14.39 -4.91 27.63
CA ILE A 164 -15.28 -5.69 28.50
C ILE A 164 -14.72 -5.80 29.92
N GLN A 165 -13.39 -6.00 30.09
CA GLN A 165 -12.76 -6.01 31.41
C GLN A 165 -12.87 -4.67 32.14
N PHE A 166 -12.88 -3.55 31.41
CA PHE A 166 -13.10 -2.22 31.99
C PHE A 166 -14.54 -1.97 32.45
N LEU A 167 -15.52 -2.71 31.92
CA LEU A 167 -16.95 -2.51 32.17
C LEU A 167 -17.52 -3.47 33.24
N LEU A 168 -16.78 -4.52 33.60
CA LEU A 168 -17.18 -5.55 34.57
C LEU A 168 -16.42 -5.37 35.89
#